data_AF-A0A7X3NT97-F1
#
_entry.id   AF-A0A7X3NT97-F1
#
_cell.length_a   1.000
_cell.length_b   1.000
_cell.length_c   1.000
_cell.angle_alpha   90.00
_cell.angle_beta   90.00
_cell.angle_gamma   90.00
#
_symmetry.space_group_name_H-M   'P 1'
#
loop_
_entity.id
_entity.type
_entity.pdbx_description
1 polymer ?
#
loop_
_entity_poly.entity_id
_entity_poly.type
_entity_poly.pdbx_seq_one_letter_code
_entity_poly.pdbx_strand_id
1 'polypeptide(L)'
;MNDTLQKQTNLRDELARTQHSTIDHILNRLIEHRADIMDVLTLDDFSSKALITTSRSESEILRLTPQVKEFVIEQRTLEAGYRQLLLDYEAGLTDLINKFSDLKERIKSEYTSDSHLQKENKVNNTSQKQNEQYWAAFFDELPSDKLGLKTPSVYDSHYRDFHMGIKGCYIRASQRVTPQTIHAAFVMKGSAQDYLHSLKEQQVVIEKELGEKLYWYEGIKGETQGQIKLKYCDVTDETDWSDQHQWFVRKFEKLVEVFRPRIERQN
;
A
#
# COMPACT_ATOMS: atom_id res chain seq x y z
N MET A 1 23.75 1.36 28.26
CA MET A 1 22.86 1.93 27.21
C MET A 1 23.16 1.38 25.81
N ASN A 2 24.42 1.03 25.48
CA ASN A 2 24.78 0.45 24.17
C ASN A 2 24.21 -0.96 23.91
N ASP A 3 24.09 -1.79 24.93
CA ASP A 3 23.74 -3.20 24.75
C ASP A 3 22.27 -3.41 24.31
N THR A 4 21.36 -2.56 24.78
CA THR A 4 19.94 -2.58 24.39
C THR A 4 19.74 -2.09 22.96
N LEU A 5 20.46 -1.05 22.55
CA LEU A 5 20.36 -0.50 21.20
C LEU A 5 20.93 -1.49 20.17
N GLN A 6 22.04 -2.15 20.50
CA GLN A 6 22.61 -3.21 19.66
C GLN A 6 21.65 -4.40 19.50
N LYS A 7 20.99 -4.83 20.59
CA LYS A 7 19.97 -5.89 20.55
C LYS A 7 18.76 -5.49 19.69
N GLN A 8 18.33 -4.22 19.75
CA GLN A 8 17.25 -3.70 18.91
C GLN A 8 17.58 -3.67 17.42
N THR A 9 18.80 -3.25 17.06
CA THR A 9 19.28 -3.28 15.68
C THR A 9 19.34 -4.72 15.15
N ASN A 10 19.90 -5.64 15.94
CA ASN A 10 20.01 -7.05 15.56
C ASN A 10 18.64 -7.70 15.32
N LEU A 11 17.64 -7.43 16.17
CA LEU A 11 16.27 -7.95 16.00
C LEU A 11 15.56 -7.37 14.77
N ARG A 12 15.77 -6.08 14.46
CA ARG A 12 15.22 -5.47 13.24
C ARG A 12 15.85 -6.05 11.99
N ASP A 13 17.16 -6.28 12.00
CA ASP A 13 17.88 -6.87 10.88
C ASP A 13 17.52 -8.35 10.69
N GLU A 14 17.26 -9.08 11.77
CA GLU A 14 16.77 -10.46 11.73
C GLU A 14 15.34 -10.53 11.17
N LEU A 15 14.46 -9.61 11.59
CA LEU A 15 13.10 -9.48 11.05
C LEU A 15 13.13 -9.16 9.55
N ALA A 16 13.95 -8.19 9.13
CA ALA A 16 14.08 -7.80 7.73
C ALA A 16 14.65 -8.96 6.88
N ARG A 17 15.65 -9.68 7.38
CA ARG A 17 16.22 -10.87 6.71
C ARG A 17 15.21 -12.01 6.59
N THR A 18 14.44 -12.26 7.65
CA THR A 18 13.40 -13.30 7.65
C THR A 18 12.27 -12.95 6.69
N GLN A 19 11.83 -11.68 6.66
CA GLN A 19 10.82 -11.20 5.72
C GLN A 19 11.30 -11.32 4.28
N HIS A 20 12.53 -10.87 3.99
CA HIS A 20 13.08 -10.91 2.63
C HIS A 20 13.27 -12.35 2.13
N SER A 21 13.92 -13.21 2.93
CA SER A 21 14.13 -14.63 2.58
C SER A 21 12.81 -15.38 2.37
N THR A 22 11.80 -15.09 3.18
CA THR A 22 10.49 -15.73 3.04
C THR A 22 9.74 -15.24 1.80
N ILE A 23 9.75 -13.92 1.54
CA ILE A 23 9.14 -13.35 0.34
C ILE A 23 9.81 -13.92 -0.91
N ASP A 24 11.14 -13.99 -0.93
CA ASP A 24 11.89 -14.55 -2.05
C ASP A 24 11.61 -16.04 -2.23
N HIS A 25 11.49 -16.81 -1.15
CA HIS A 25 11.11 -18.23 -1.21
C HIS A 25 9.69 -18.42 -1.78
N ILE A 26 8.73 -17.60 -1.35
CA ILE A 26 7.35 -17.62 -1.87
C ILE A 26 7.32 -17.22 -3.35
N LEU A 27 8.02 -16.14 -3.72
CA LEU A 27 8.07 -15.67 -5.10
C LEU A 27 8.74 -16.68 -6.03
N ASN A 28 9.84 -17.30 -5.61
CA ASN A 28 10.52 -18.32 -6.42
C ASN A 28 9.64 -19.57 -6.61
N ARG A 29 8.94 -20.04 -5.57
CA ARG A 29 7.96 -21.13 -5.73
C ARG A 29 6.81 -20.75 -6.65
N LEU A 30 6.30 -19.52 -6.57
CA LEU A 30 5.25 -19.03 -7.47
C LEU A 30 5.74 -18.92 -8.94
N ILE A 31 7.01 -18.57 -9.15
CA ILE A 31 7.62 -18.48 -10.49
C ILE A 31 7.85 -19.86 -11.09
N GLU A 32 8.43 -20.79 -10.32
CA GLU A 32 8.64 -22.18 -10.75
C GLU A 32 7.32 -22.84 -11.14
N HIS A 33 6.29 -22.73 -10.30
CA HIS A 33 5.00 -23.33 -10.59
C HIS A 33 4.20 -22.61 -11.69
N ARG A 34 4.43 -21.31 -11.93
CA ARG A 34 3.83 -20.61 -13.08
C ARG A 34 4.38 -21.14 -14.40
N ALA A 35 5.66 -21.52 -14.46
CA ALA A 35 6.24 -22.13 -15.66
C ALA A 35 5.56 -23.48 -15.95
N ASP A 36 5.39 -24.32 -14.93
CA ASP A 36 4.70 -25.61 -15.06
C ASP A 36 3.23 -25.45 -15.51
N ILE A 37 2.54 -24.42 -15.02
CA ILE A 37 1.14 -24.13 -15.38
C ILE A 37 1.02 -23.59 -16.81
N MET A 38 1.94 -22.74 -17.25
CA MET A 38 1.90 -22.16 -18.59
C MET A 38 2.18 -23.20 -19.68
N ASP A 39 3.05 -24.18 -19.42
CA ASP A 39 3.31 -25.29 -20.35
C ASP A 39 2.08 -26.20 -20.53
N VAL A 40 1.23 -26.32 -19.50
CA VAL A 40 -0.01 -27.13 -19.55
C VAL A 40 -1.15 -26.39 -20.26
N LEU A 41 -1.18 -25.05 -20.21
CA LEU A 41 -2.27 -24.23 -20.76
C LEU A 41 -2.09 -23.84 -22.23
N THR A 42 -0.92 -24.09 -22.84
CA THR A 42 -0.67 -23.80 -24.27
C THR A 42 -1.20 -24.85 -25.26
N LEU A 43 -1.96 -25.85 -24.81
CA LEU A 43 -2.61 -26.83 -25.69
C LEU A 43 -4.02 -26.36 -26.09
N ASP A 44 -4.08 -25.69 -27.24
CA ASP A 44 -5.27 -25.26 -27.98
C ASP A 44 -6.35 -26.35 -28.03
N ASP A 45 -7.49 -26.08 -27.39
CA ASP A 45 -8.86 -26.36 -27.85
C ASP A 45 -9.81 -26.36 -26.64
N PHE A 46 -10.29 -25.16 -26.26
CA PHE A 46 -11.14 -24.94 -25.08
C PHE A 46 -12.61 -25.35 -25.32
N SER A 47 -13.05 -25.45 -26.57
CA SER A 47 -14.44 -25.73 -26.94
C SER A 47 -14.87 -27.17 -26.64
N SER A 48 -13.96 -28.13 -26.81
CA SER A 48 -14.20 -29.56 -26.60
C SER A 48 -14.14 -29.96 -25.11
N LYS A 49 -13.48 -29.13 -24.28
CA LYS A 49 -13.15 -29.44 -22.86
C LYS A 49 -14.25 -29.06 -21.87
N ALA A 50 -15.12 -28.11 -22.22
CA ALA A 50 -16.18 -27.61 -21.31
C ALA A 50 -17.36 -28.59 -21.11
N LEU A 51 -17.55 -29.57 -22.01
CA LEU A 51 -18.71 -30.48 -21.95
C LEU A 51 -18.46 -31.73 -21.07
N ILE A 52 -17.21 -32.02 -20.72
CA ILE A 52 -16.81 -33.29 -20.08
C ILE A 52 -16.68 -33.16 -18.55
N THR A 53 -16.51 -31.95 -18.00
CA THR A 53 -16.29 -31.72 -16.57
C THR A 53 -17.55 -31.77 -15.71
N THR A 54 -18.74 -31.88 -16.32
CA THR A 54 -20.03 -31.91 -15.59
C THR A 54 -20.60 -33.32 -15.39
N SER A 55 -19.96 -34.38 -15.90
CA SER A 55 -20.41 -35.76 -15.61
C SER A 55 -20.14 -36.10 -14.14
N ARG A 56 -21.21 -36.32 -13.38
CA ARG A 56 -21.17 -36.45 -11.91
C ARG A 56 -21.09 -37.89 -11.40
N SER A 57 -21.20 -38.92 -12.25
CA SER A 57 -21.14 -40.33 -11.80
C SER A 57 -20.16 -41.20 -12.58
N GLU A 58 -19.48 -42.12 -11.90
CA GLU A 58 -18.60 -43.14 -12.54
C GLU A 58 -19.32 -43.93 -13.64
N SER A 59 -20.62 -44.13 -13.51
CA SER A 59 -21.45 -44.85 -14.47
C SER A 59 -21.59 -44.13 -15.82
N GLU A 60 -21.50 -42.80 -15.85
CA GLU A 60 -21.52 -42.00 -17.07
C GLU A 60 -20.17 -42.03 -17.78
N ILE A 61 -19.08 -42.01 -17.00
CA ILE A 61 -17.70 -42.11 -17.52
C ILE A 61 -17.49 -43.45 -18.22
N LEU A 62 -18.08 -44.53 -17.70
CA LEU A 62 -18.01 -45.87 -18.31
C LEU A 62 -18.66 -45.95 -19.70
N ARG A 63 -19.53 -45.01 -20.08
CA ARG A 63 -20.17 -44.96 -21.41
C ARG A 63 -19.38 -44.14 -22.43
N LEU A 64 -18.33 -43.45 -22.01
CA LEU A 64 -17.49 -42.64 -22.90
C LEU A 64 -16.59 -43.52 -23.77
N THR A 65 -16.18 -42.97 -24.91
CA THR A 65 -15.16 -43.61 -25.75
C THR A 65 -13.84 -43.72 -24.98
N PRO A 66 -12.97 -44.71 -25.27
CA PRO A 66 -11.71 -44.89 -24.55
C PRO A 66 -10.84 -43.64 -24.48
N GLN A 67 -10.75 -42.88 -25.59
CA GLN A 67 -9.99 -41.62 -25.68
C GLN A 67 -10.54 -40.53 -24.74
N VAL A 68 -11.87 -40.45 -24.59
CA VAL A 68 -12.50 -39.49 -23.68
C VAL A 68 -12.34 -39.93 -22.21
N LYS A 69 -12.34 -41.25 -21.93
CA LYS A 69 -12.07 -41.77 -20.57
C LYS A 69 -10.65 -41.44 -20.11
N GLU A 70 -9.67 -41.66 -20.97
CA GLU A 70 -8.26 -41.36 -20.71
C GLU A 70 -8.07 -39.86 -20.41
N PHE A 71 -8.67 -39.00 -21.23
CA PHE A 71 -8.67 -37.55 -21.00
C PHE A 71 -9.34 -37.14 -19.67
N VAL A 72 -10.50 -37.73 -19.31
CA VAL A 72 -11.17 -37.46 -18.03
C VAL A 72 -10.31 -37.86 -16.84
N ILE A 73 -9.61 -38.99 -16.93
CA ILE A 73 -8.71 -39.48 -15.88
C ILE A 73 -7.51 -38.53 -15.74
N GLU A 74 -6.88 -38.12 -16.83
CA GLU A 74 -5.79 -37.15 -16.82
C GLU A 74 -6.19 -35.81 -16.19
N GLN A 75 -7.34 -35.26 -16.56
CA GLN A 75 -7.84 -34.01 -15.98
C GLN A 75 -8.12 -34.13 -14.48
N ARG A 76 -8.70 -35.24 -14.02
CA ARG A 76 -8.95 -35.47 -12.59
C ARG A 76 -7.65 -35.61 -11.79
N THR A 77 -6.64 -36.27 -12.35
CA THR A 77 -5.31 -36.35 -11.75
C THR A 77 -4.66 -34.98 -11.65
N LEU A 78 -4.78 -34.15 -12.70
CA LEU A 78 -4.27 -32.78 -12.69
C LEU A 78 -4.99 -31.90 -11.66
N GLU A 79 -6.33 -31.96 -11.58
CA GLU A 79 -7.12 -31.24 -10.58
C GLU A 79 -6.77 -31.67 -9.15
N ALA A 80 -6.56 -32.97 -8.90
CA ALA A 80 -6.13 -33.48 -7.61
C ALA A 80 -4.74 -32.95 -7.22
N GLY A 81 -3.80 -32.93 -8.17
CA GLY A 81 -2.48 -32.33 -7.97
C GLY A 81 -2.56 -30.83 -7.64
N TYR A 82 -3.40 -30.07 -8.35
CA TYR A 82 -3.61 -28.64 -8.10
C TYR A 82 -4.24 -28.37 -6.73
N ARG A 83 -5.23 -29.19 -6.32
CA ARG A 83 -5.83 -29.09 -4.98
C ARG A 83 -4.82 -29.36 -3.88
N GLN A 84 -3.95 -30.36 -4.05
CA GLN A 84 -2.90 -30.64 -3.08
C GLN A 84 -1.89 -29.49 -2.99
N LEU A 85 -1.51 -28.90 -4.13
CA LEU A 85 -0.62 -27.73 -4.15
C LEU A 85 -1.21 -26.52 -3.41
N LEU A 86 -2.51 -26.26 -3.58
CA LEU A 86 -3.21 -25.20 -2.85
C LEU A 86 -3.22 -25.44 -1.34
N LEU A 87 -3.45 -26.69 -0.90
CA LEU A 87 -3.43 -27.05 0.52
C LEU A 87 -2.03 -26.88 1.12
N ASP A 88 -0.98 -27.28 0.39
CA ASP A 88 0.41 -27.12 0.83
C ASP A 88 0.80 -25.63 0.93
N TYR A 89 0.28 -24.80 0.01
CA TYR A 89 0.46 -23.35 0.03
C TYR A 89 -0.26 -22.70 1.22
N GLU A 90 -1.52 -23.06 1.48
CA GLU A 90 -2.29 -22.57 2.63
C GLU A 90 -1.65 -22.97 3.97
N ALA A 91 -1.11 -24.19 4.06
CA ALA A 91 -0.37 -24.66 5.22
C ALA A 91 0.90 -23.83 5.45
N GLY A 92 1.66 -23.55 4.38
CA GLY A 92 2.85 -22.70 4.45
C GLY A 92 2.55 -21.26 4.88
N LEU A 93 1.46 -20.66 4.39
CA LEU A 93 1.01 -19.34 4.82
C LEU A 93 0.59 -19.33 6.30
N THR A 94 -0.08 -20.38 6.76
CA THR A 94 -0.52 -20.50 8.15
C THR A 94 0.67 -20.60 9.11
N ASP A 95 1.67 -21.43 8.79
CA ASP A 95 2.92 -21.52 9.57
C ASP A 95 3.63 -20.16 9.65
N LEU A 96 3.66 -19.42 8.54
CA LEU A 96 4.26 -18.10 8.50
C LEU A 96 3.53 -17.08 9.39
N ILE A 97 2.20 -17.05 9.34
CA ILE A 97 1.36 -16.18 10.18
C ILE A 97 1.60 -16.47 11.66
N ASN A 98 1.74 -17.74 12.03
CA ASN A 98 2.03 -18.15 13.41
C ASN A 98 3.42 -17.66 13.85
N LYS A 99 4.45 -17.86 13.02
CA LYS A 99 5.82 -17.37 13.30
C LYS A 99 5.86 -15.85 13.51
N PHE A 100 5.11 -15.09 12.71
CA PHE A 100 5.01 -13.63 12.90
C PHE A 100 4.28 -13.25 14.20
N SER A 101 3.25 -14.00 14.56
CA SER A 101 2.50 -13.76 15.80
C SER A 101 3.36 -14.03 17.03
N ASP A 102 4.12 -15.13 17.05
CA ASP A 102 5.05 -15.46 18.13
C ASP A 102 6.17 -14.42 18.26
N LEU A 103 6.73 -13.98 17.13
CA LEU A 103 7.76 -12.94 17.14
C LEU A 103 7.22 -11.62 17.68
N LYS A 104 5.97 -11.26 17.35
CA LYS A 104 5.31 -10.06 17.85
C LYS A 104 5.10 -10.13 19.37
N GLU A 105 4.70 -11.28 19.91
CA GLU A 105 4.55 -11.46 21.36
C GLU A 105 5.89 -11.49 22.10
N ARG A 106 6.96 -12.05 21.49
CA ARG A 106 8.33 -11.99 22.04
C ARG A 106 8.86 -10.57 22.11
N ILE A 107 8.65 -9.80 21.05
CA ILE A 107 8.95 -8.36 21.04
C ILE A 107 8.18 -7.72 22.20
N LYS A 108 6.85 -7.84 22.22
CA LYS A 108 6.01 -7.22 23.25
C LYS A 108 6.45 -7.57 24.68
N SER A 109 6.75 -8.84 24.97
CA SER A 109 7.17 -9.29 26.31
C SER A 109 8.52 -8.69 26.73
N GLU A 110 9.50 -8.61 25.82
CA GLU A 110 10.79 -7.95 26.05
C GLU A 110 10.65 -6.43 26.27
N TYR A 111 9.62 -5.79 25.69
CA TYR A 111 9.32 -4.38 25.94
C TYR A 111 8.63 -4.15 27.31
N THR A 112 7.91 -5.13 27.88
CA THR A 112 7.15 -4.95 29.14
C THR A 112 7.95 -4.98 30.45
N SER A 113 9.28 -5.16 30.43
CA SER A 113 10.09 -5.04 31.64
C SER A 113 10.59 -3.59 31.84
N ASP A 114 9.94 -2.88 32.77
CA ASP A 114 10.33 -1.66 33.49
C ASP A 114 10.56 -0.32 32.75
N SER A 115 10.48 -0.24 31.41
CA SER A 115 10.79 1.03 30.70
C SER A 115 9.62 1.85 30.11
N HIS A 116 8.39 1.29 30.06
CA HIS A 116 7.30 1.88 29.28
C HIS A 116 6.63 3.12 29.89
N LEU A 117 6.42 3.16 31.21
CA LEU A 117 5.67 4.26 31.84
C LEU A 117 6.45 5.60 31.85
N GLN A 118 7.78 5.57 31.79
CA GLN A 118 8.61 6.78 31.73
C GLN A 118 8.98 7.19 30.29
N LYS A 119 9.03 6.26 29.34
CA LYS A 119 9.34 6.57 27.92
C LYS A 119 8.13 7.09 27.14
N GLU A 120 6.91 6.57 27.36
CA GLU A 120 5.73 7.04 26.61
C GLU A 120 5.45 8.54 26.85
N ASN A 121 5.58 9.02 28.09
CA ASN A 121 5.37 10.44 28.39
C ASN A 121 6.48 11.37 27.84
N LYS A 122 7.71 10.87 27.63
CA LYS A 122 8.83 11.66 27.11
C LYS A 122 8.94 11.61 25.58
N VAL A 123 8.63 10.47 24.98
CA VAL A 123 8.64 10.26 23.51
C VAL A 123 7.45 10.96 22.87
N ASN A 124 6.26 10.92 23.48
CA ASN A 124 5.08 11.64 22.94
C ASN A 124 5.29 13.16 22.92
N ASN A 125 5.94 13.72 23.95
CA ASN A 125 6.22 15.17 24.01
C ASN A 125 7.31 15.61 23.01
N THR A 126 8.26 14.73 22.68
CA THR A 126 9.38 15.06 21.78
C THR A 126 8.98 14.91 20.31
N SER A 127 8.20 13.88 19.95
CA SER A 127 7.70 13.68 18.58
C SER A 127 6.65 14.72 18.19
N GLN A 128 5.79 15.12 19.12
CA GLN A 128 4.81 16.19 18.90
C GLN A 128 5.52 17.53 18.66
N LYS A 129 6.48 17.89 19.52
CA LYS A 129 7.26 19.12 19.35
C LYS A 129 8.02 19.16 18.02
N GLN A 130 8.64 18.06 17.63
CA GLN A 130 9.31 17.97 16.34
C GLN A 130 8.34 18.14 15.17
N ASN A 131 7.16 17.51 15.25
CA ASN A 131 6.11 17.69 14.24
C ASN A 131 5.66 19.15 14.15
N GLU A 132 5.48 19.83 15.28
CA GLU A 132 5.16 21.27 15.32
C GLU A 132 6.27 22.12 14.67
N GLN A 133 7.54 21.83 14.96
CA GLN A 133 8.69 22.54 14.38
C GLN A 133 8.80 22.32 12.86
N TYR A 134 8.64 21.08 12.39
CA TYR A 134 8.65 20.74 10.97
C TYR A 134 7.60 21.55 10.21
N TRP A 135 6.34 21.53 10.70
CA TRP A 135 5.26 22.26 10.04
C TRP A 135 5.40 23.77 10.15
N ALA A 136 5.92 24.30 11.26
CA ALA A 136 6.19 25.72 11.41
C ALA A 136 7.22 26.19 10.36
N ALA A 137 8.33 25.47 10.21
CA ALA A 137 9.34 25.75 9.20
C ALA A 137 8.76 25.65 7.78
N PHE A 138 7.93 24.65 7.50
CA PHE A 138 7.24 24.55 6.21
C PHE A 138 6.34 25.75 5.92
N PHE A 139 5.59 26.23 6.92
CA PHE A 139 4.70 27.38 6.75
C PHE A 139 5.44 28.69 6.53
N ASP A 140 6.62 28.86 7.14
CA ASP A 140 7.49 30.02 6.92
C ASP A 140 8.03 30.03 5.47
N GLU A 141 8.26 28.86 4.88
CA GLU A 141 8.71 28.72 3.49
C GLU A 141 7.57 28.74 2.45
N LEU A 142 6.33 28.53 2.88
CA LEU A 142 5.19 28.40 1.96
C LEU A 142 4.85 29.77 1.35
N PRO A 143 4.86 29.92 0.02
CA PRO A 143 4.39 31.15 -0.63
C PRO A 143 2.85 31.15 -0.63
N SER A 144 2.26 31.38 0.54
CA SER A 144 0.81 31.28 0.79
C SER A 144 -0.03 32.10 -0.20
N ASP A 145 0.48 33.26 -0.62
CA ASP A 145 -0.16 34.12 -1.61
C ASP A 145 -0.15 33.56 -3.04
N LYS A 146 0.84 32.73 -3.41
CA LYS A 146 0.96 32.19 -4.78
C LYS A 146 0.04 31.00 -5.05
N LEU A 147 -0.22 30.17 -4.04
CA LEU A 147 -0.96 28.92 -4.24
C LEU A 147 -2.48 29.08 -4.13
N GLY A 148 -2.94 30.22 -3.58
CA GLY A 148 -4.36 30.44 -3.27
C GLY A 148 -4.92 29.37 -2.33
N LEU A 149 -4.07 28.83 -1.45
CA LEU A 149 -4.41 27.80 -0.48
C LEU A 149 -4.59 28.46 0.89
N LYS A 150 -5.69 28.15 1.57
CA LYS A 150 -5.85 28.59 2.96
C LYS A 150 -5.05 27.68 3.88
N THR A 151 -4.12 28.25 4.64
CA THR A 151 -3.29 27.54 5.61
C THR A 151 -4.16 26.89 6.68
N PRO A 152 -3.99 25.58 6.98
CA PRO A 152 -4.76 24.91 8.01
C PRO A 152 -4.44 25.43 9.41
N SER A 153 -5.42 25.30 10.32
CA SER A 153 -5.18 25.46 11.76
C SER A 153 -4.18 24.40 12.25
N VAL A 154 -3.25 24.80 13.12
CA VAL A 154 -2.22 23.93 13.68
C VAL A 154 -2.89 22.92 14.61
N TYR A 155 -2.90 21.64 14.20
CA TYR A 155 -3.34 20.52 15.03
C TYR A 155 -2.21 19.50 15.21
N ASP A 156 -2.28 18.74 16.29
CA ASP A 156 -1.42 17.60 16.60
C ASP A 156 -1.73 16.41 15.67
N SER A 157 -1.41 16.57 14.39
CA SER A 157 -1.51 15.50 13.40
C SER A 157 -0.27 15.45 12.53
N HIS A 158 -0.03 14.28 11.94
CA HIS A 158 1.07 14.02 11.01
C HIS A 158 0.78 14.51 9.58
N TYR A 159 -0.35 15.17 9.35
CA TYR A 159 -0.73 15.74 8.07
C TYR A 159 -1.33 17.15 8.21
N ARG A 160 -1.36 17.89 7.09
CA ARG A 160 -1.93 19.23 6.94
C ARG A 160 -2.77 19.28 5.67
N ASP A 161 -4.06 19.62 5.82
CA ASP A 161 -5.02 19.75 4.72
C ASP A 161 -5.17 21.23 4.34
N PHE A 162 -4.76 21.58 3.13
CA PHE A 162 -4.85 22.91 2.55
C PHE A 162 -6.11 23.01 1.69
N HIS A 163 -7.01 23.93 2.03
CA HIS A 163 -8.25 24.10 1.29
C HIS A 163 -8.01 24.69 -0.10
N MET A 164 -8.59 24.07 -1.13
CA MET A 164 -8.48 24.55 -2.53
C MET A 164 -9.52 25.63 -2.90
N GLY A 165 -10.35 26.07 -1.95
CA GLY A 165 -11.44 27.03 -2.19
C GLY A 165 -12.80 26.39 -2.53
N ILE A 166 -12.83 25.08 -2.79
CA ILE A 166 -14.07 24.29 -2.97
C ILE A 166 -14.32 23.42 -1.74
N LYS A 167 -15.57 23.40 -1.26
CA LYS A 167 -15.95 22.61 -0.09
C LYS A 167 -15.70 21.13 -0.35
N GLY A 168 -14.97 20.49 0.54
CA GLY A 168 -14.64 19.07 0.41
C GLY A 168 -13.39 18.77 -0.41
N CYS A 169 -12.74 19.77 -1.04
CA CYS A 169 -11.52 19.57 -1.85
C CYS A 169 -10.29 20.18 -1.16
N TYR A 170 -9.27 19.35 -0.96
CA TYR A 170 -8.06 19.69 -0.20
C TYR A 170 -6.80 19.18 -0.90
N ILE A 171 -5.68 19.84 -0.65
CA ILE A 171 -4.34 19.28 -0.86
C ILE A 171 -3.79 18.90 0.51
N ARG A 172 -3.38 17.65 0.69
CA ARG A 172 -2.82 17.14 1.94
C ARG A 172 -1.30 17.01 1.82
N ALA A 173 -0.56 17.67 2.70
CA ALA A 173 0.81 17.27 3.00
C ALA A 173 0.78 16.30 4.18
N SER A 174 1.51 15.19 4.09
CA SER A 174 1.67 14.24 5.21
C SER A 174 3.13 13.93 5.38
N GLN A 175 3.56 13.83 6.63
CA GLN A 175 4.89 13.37 7.02
C GLN A 175 4.72 12.15 7.93
N ARG A 176 5.64 11.19 7.86
CA ARG A 176 5.70 10.06 8.78
C ARG A 176 7.13 9.77 9.16
N VAL A 177 7.42 9.80 10.45
CA VAL A 177 8.71 9.34 11.02
C VAL A 177 8.93 7.86 10.74
N THR A 178 7.89 7.02 10.82
CA THR A 178 7.96 5.61 10.42
C THR A 178 6.81 5.35 9.44
N PRO A 179 7.09 5.04 8.16
CA PRO A 179 8.35 4.53 7.59
C PRO A 179 9.27 5.58 6.93
N GLN A 180 9.47 6.77 7.50
CA GLN A 180 10.30 7.85 6.92
C GLN A 180 9.86 8.28 5.51
N THR A 181 8.66 8.86 5.44
CA THR A 181 8.05 9.25 4.15
C THR A 181 7.28 10.54 4.26
N ILE A 182 7.33 11.34 3.18
CA ILE A 182 6.43 12.45 2.92
C ILE A 182 5.53 12.16 1.73
N HIS A 183 4.29 12.66 1.77
CA HIS A 183 3.27 12.44 0.76
C HIS A 183 2.52 13.73 0.49
N ALA A 184 2.32 14.05 -0.78
CA ALA A 184 1.41 15.10 -1.23
C ALA A 184 0.20 14.43 -1.89
N ALA A 185 -1.02 14.81 -1.50
CA ALA A 185 -2.22 14.19 -2.03
C ALA A 185 -3.30 15.22 -2.34
N PHE A 186 -4.08 14.97 -3.39
CA PHE A 186 -5.37 15.60 -3.56
C PHE A 186 -6.42 14.76 -2.82
N VAL A 187 -7.21 15.40 -1.97
CA VAL A 187 -8.16 14.73 -1.06
C VAL A 187 -9.55 15.32 -1.25
N MET A 188 -10.52 14.44 -1.49
CA MET A 188 -11.95 14.78 -1.55
C MET A 188 -12.68 14.18 -0.36
N LYS A 189 -13.56 14.95 0.27
CA LYS A 189 -14.38 14.56 1.42
C LYS A 189 -15.83 14.98 1.22
N GLY A 190 -16.77 14.19 1.75
CA GLY A 190 -18.20 14.51 1.71
C GLY A 190 -18.74 14.55 0.28
N SER A 191 -19.55 15.56 -0.06
CA SER A 191 -20.16 15.67 -1.40
C SER A 191 -19.15 15.82 -2.54
N ALA A 192 -17.92 16.26 -2.27
CA ALA A 192 -16.87 16.33 -3.31
C ALA A 192 -16.48 14.94 -3.85
N GLN A 193 -16.84 13.85 -3.16
CA GLN A 193 -16.60 12.51 -3.64
C GLN A 193 -17.39 12.18 -4.92
N ASP A 194 -18.49 12.88 -5.19
CA ASP A 194 -19.29 12.67 -6.41
C ASP A 194 -18.47 12.99 -7.68
N TYR A 195 -17.47 13.87 -7.58
CA TYR A 195 -16.56 14.20 -8.69
C TYR A 195 -15.55 13.10 -9.01
N LEU A 196 -15.44 12.07 -8.16
CA LEU A 196 -14.43 11.02 -8.29
C LEU A 196 -14.53 10.30 -9.62
N HIS A 197 -15.74 9.92 -10.04
CA HIS A 197 -15.93 9.15 -11.25
C HIS A 197 -15.38 9.89 -12.47
N SER A 198 -15.75 11.17 -12.60
CA SER A 198 -15.27 12.05 -13.68
C SER A 198 -13.76 12.29 -13.64
N LEU A 199 -13.15 12.34 -12.45
CA LEU A 199 -11.69 12.46 -12.32
C LEU A 199 -10.97 11.15 -12.69
N LYS A 200 -11.54 9.99 -12.33
CA LYS A 200 -10.99 8.67 -12.69
C LYS A 200 -11.03 8.44 -14.20
N GLU A 201 -12.09 8.86 -14.88
CA GLU A 201 -12.16 8.82 -16.36
C GLU A 201 -11.01 9.61 -17.02
N GLN A 202 -10.52 10.65 -16.35
CA GLN A 202 -9.42 11.49 -16.81
C GLN A 202 -8.06 11.07 -16.25
N GLN A 203 -7.95 9.92 -15.56
CA GLN A 203 -6.75 9.49 -14.84
C GLN A 203 -5.49 9.57 -15.71
N VAL A 204 -5.53 9.03 -16.93
CA VAL A 204 -4.36 8.97 -17.82
C VAL A 204 -3.89 10.39 -18.20
N VAL A 205 -4.83 11.31 -18.41
CA VAL A 205 -4.53 12.71 -18.74
C VAL A 205 -3.93 13.43 -17.53
N ILE A 206 -4.53 13.23 -16.35
CA ILE A 206 -4.07 13.81 -15.07
C ILE A 206 -2.65 13.35 -14.75
N GLU A 207 -2.37 12.05 -14.80
CA GLU A 207 -1.04 11.50 -14.53
C GLU A 207 0.00 12.00 -15.52
N LYS A 208 -0.39 12.19 -16.80
CA LYS A 208 0.48 12.75 -17.83
C LYS A 208 0.82 14.22 -17.56
N GLU A 209 -0.15 15.03 -17.16
CA GLU A 209 0.06 16.45 -16.81
C GLU A 209 0.91 16.61 -15.55
N LEU A 210 0.70 15.76 -14.54
CA LEU A 210 1.54 15.74 -13.33
C LEU A 210 2.96 15.25 -13.62
N GLY A 211 3.11 14.38 -14.63
CA GLY A 211 4.35 13.69 -14.97
C GLY A 211 4.64 12.49 -14.06
N GLU A 212 3.66 12.05 -13.28
CA GLU A 212 3.81 11.01 -12.25
C GLU A 212 2.56 10.14 -12.13
N LYS A 213 2.77 8.90 -11.71
CA LYS A 213 1.67 7.97 -11.41
C LYS A 213 1.03 8.31 -10.08
N LEU A 214 -0.30 8.27 -10.07
CA LEU A 214 -1.09 8.49 -8.88
C LEU A 214 -1.59 7.17 -8.31
N TYR A 215 -1.58 7.06 -6.99
CA TYR A 215 -2.34 6.02 -6.31
C TYR A 215 -3.75 6.53 -6.05
N TRP A 216 -4.72 5.90 -6.69
CA TRP A 216 -6.14 6.18 -6.53
C TRP A 216 -6.73 5.18 -5.56
N TYR A 217 -7.15 5.64 -4.38
CA TYR A 217 -7.75 4.77 -3.36
C TYR A 217 -9.08 5.36 -2.86
N GLU A 218 -10.10 4.51 -2.80
CA GLU A 218 -11.36 4.80 -2.12
C GLU A 218 -11.21 4.37 -0.66
N GLY A 219 -11.10 5.35 0.24
CA GLY A 219 -10.91 5.12 1.67
C GLY A 219 -12.07 4.37 2.32
N ILE A 220 -11.74 3.52 3.30
CA ILE A 220 -12.70 3.10 4.32
C ILE A 220 -12.95 4.34 5.21
N LYS A 221 -14.10 4.99 5.01
CA LYS A 221 -14.54 6.31 5.54
C LYS A 221 -14.30 7.50 4.59
N GLY A 222 -15.12 7.62 3.55
CA GLY A 222 -15.54 8.92 2.99
C GLY A 222 -14.45 9.87 2.48
N GLU A 223 -13.21 9.41 2.34
CA GLU A 223 -12.12 10.14 1.72
C GLU A 223 -11.69 9.40 0.46
N THR A 224 -11.72 10.10 -0.68
CA THR A 224 -11.06 9.59 -1.88
C THR A 224 -9.80 10.39 -2.13
N GLN A 225 -8.69 9.68 -2.30
CA GLN A 225 -7.37 10.29 -2.32
C GLN A 225 -6.64 9.92 -3.61
N GLY A 226 -6.11 10.93 -4.31
CA GLY A 226 -5.04 10.77 -5.30
C GLY A 226 -3.72 11.12 -4.63
N GLN A 227 -2.80 10.16 -4.55
CA GLN A 227 -1.55 10.34 -3.80
C GLN A 227 -0.33 10.39 -4.73
N ILE A 228 0.48 11.43 -4.56
CA ILE A 228 1.87 11.52 -5.03
C ILE A 228 2.79 11.20 -3.84
N LYS A 229 3.63 10.18 -4.00
CA LYS A 229 4.52 9.70 -2.95
C LYS A 229 5.97 9.93 -3.34
N LEU A 230 6.77 10.41 -2.40
CA LEU A 230 8.23 10.29 -2.48
C LEU A 230 8.69 9.09 -1.66
N LYS A 231 9.78 8.44 -2.08
CA LYS A 231 10.38 7.31 -1.38
C LYS A 231 11.66 7.76 -0.66
N TYR A 232 11.70 7.48 0.65
CA TYR A 232 12.76 7.72 1.64
C TYR A 232 13.15 9.18 1.88
N CYS A 233 12.64 9.75 2.96
CA CYS A 233 13.11 11.01 3.53
C CYS A 233 13.03 10.94 5.06
N ASP A 234 14.09 11.34 5.74
CA ASP A 234 14.10 11.40 7.20
C ASP A 234 13.60 12.78 7.66
N VAL A 235 12.34 12.83 8.08
CA VAL A 235 11.71 14.05 8.62
C VAL A 235 12.33 14.49 9.94
N THR A 236 13.18 13.64 10.55
CA THR A 236 13.92 13.98 11.76
C THR A 236 15.26 14.66 11.49
N ASP A 237 15.71 14.68 10.23
CA ASP A 237 16.88 15.40 9.78
C ASP A 237 16.51 16.84 9.38
N GLU A 238 16.70 17.78 10.32
CA GLU A 238 16.44 19.21 10.11
C GLU A 238 17.26 19.81 8.95
N THR A 239 18.39 19.20 8.60
CA THR A 239 19.25 19.71 7.52
C THR A 239 18.67 19.46 6.12
N ASP A 240 17.75 18.49 6.00
CA ASP A 240 17.05 18.14 4.76
C ASP A 240 15.67 18.81 4.66
N TRP A 241 15.21 19.53 5.71
CA TRP A 241 13.87 20.12 5.74
C TRP A 241 13.60 21.08 4.59
N SER A 242 14.56 21.95 4.25
CA SER A 242 14.41 22.87 3.11
C SER A 242 14.10 22.12 1.81
N ASP A 243 14.78 21.00 1.54
CA ASP A 243 14.56 20.24 0.31
C ASP A 243 13.21 19.50 0.33
N GLN A 244 12.81 18.98 1.49
CA GLN A 244 11.49 18.37 1.70
C GLN A 244 10.35 19.39 1.54
N HIS A 245 10.51 20.60 2.08
CA HIS A 245 9.55 21.70 1.99
C HIS A 245 9.43 22.22 0.55
N GLN A 246 10.55 22.46 -0.12
CA GLN A 246 10.55 22.83 -1.54
C GLN A 246 9.92 21.75 -2.41
N TRP A 247 10.12 20.47 -2.08
CA TRP A 247 9.42 19.38 -2.74
C TRP A 247 7.91 19.51 -2.57
N PHE A 248 7.41 19.76 -1.35
CA PHE A 248 5.99 20.00 -1.12
C PHE A 248 5.46 21.16 -1.95
N VAL A 249 6.16 22.30 -1.98
CA VAL A 249 5.75 23.48 -2.77
C VAL A 249 5.58 23.10 -4.25
N ARG A 250 6.59 22.46 -4.87
CA ARG A 250 6.51 22.04 -6.28
C ARG A 250 5.37 21.05 -6.54
N LYS A 251 5.11 20.13 -5.60
CA LYS A 251 3.98 19.19 -5.73
C LYS A 251 2.65 19.89 -5.57
N PHE A 252 2.55 20.84 -4.66
CA PHE A 252 1.33 21.60 -4.43
C PHE A 252 1.00 22.47 -5.64
N GLU A 253 1.97 23.15 -6.23
CA GLU A 253 1.79 23.92 -7.47
C GLU A 253 1.18 23.04 -8.58
N LYS A 254 1.80 21.89 -8.85
CA LYS A 254 1.31 20.94 -9.85
C LYS A 254 -0.09 20.40 -9.54
N LEU A 255 -0.34 20.02 -8.29
CA LEU A 255 -1.65 19.53 -7.87
C LEU A 255 -2.73 20.62 -8.01
N VAL A 256 -2.43 21.86 -7.63
CA VAL A 256 -3.35 22.99 -7.84
C VAL A 256 -3.61 23.21 -9.32
N GLU A 257 -2.56 23.31 -10.14
CA GLU A 257 -2.66 23.55 -11.59
C GLU A 257 -3.53 22.49 -12.30
N VAL A 258 -3.32 21.21 -11.96
CA VAL A 258 -4.03 20.11 -12.60
C VAL A 258 -5.45 19.94 -12.06
N PHE A 259 -5.66 19.98 -10.74
CA PHE A 259 -6.97 19.67 -10.18
C PHE A 259 -7.92 20.87 -10.14
N ARG A 260 -7.45 22.10 -9.89
CA ARG A 260 -8.30 23.29 -9.73
C ARG A 260 -9.25 23.52 -10.94
N PRO A 261 -8.77 23.52 -12.20
CA PRO A 261 -9.66 23.74 -13.34
C PRO A 261 -10.68 22.62 -13.55
N ARG A 262 -10.41 21.41 -13.03
CA ARG A 262 -11.30 20.25 -13.17
C ARG A 262 -12.42 20.25 -12.14
N ILE A 263 -12.12 20.69 -10.92
CA ILE A 263 -13.11 20.80 -9.85
C ILE A 263 -13.99 22.05 -9.99
N GLU A 264 -13.46 23.16 -10.53
CA GLU A 264 -14.24 24.37 -10.77
C GLU A 264 -15.31 24.20 -11.87
N ARG A 265 -15.12 23.27 -12.82
CA ARG A 265 -16.12 22.93 -13.84
C ARG A 265 -17.29 22.09 -13.31
N GLN A 266 -17.16 21.54 -12.11
CA GLN A 266 -18.12 20.62 -11.49
C GLN A 266 -18.94 21.31 -10.37
N ASN A 267 -18.66 22.58 -10.09
CA ASN A 267 -19.40 23.48 -9.20
C ASN A 267 -20.31 24.40 -10.01
#